data_AF-A0A3S1K075-F1
#
_entry.id   AF-A0A3S1K075-F1
#
_cell.length_a   1.000
_cell.length_b   1.000
_cell.length_c   1.000
_cell.angle_alpha   90.00
_cell.angle_beta   90.00
_cell.angle_gamma   90.00
#
_symmetry.space_group_name_H-M   'P 1'
#
loop_
_entity.id
_entity.type
_entity.pdbx_description
1 polymer ?
#
loop_
_entity_poly.entity_id
_entity_poly.type
_entity_poly.pdbx_seq_one_letter_code
_entity_poly.pdbx_strand_id
1 'polypeptide(L)' 'MYFPQFLVGMTATLLVILGWTYAATGSAWASLGWTFLAAVVLQAGYFVAVLWLVFTQARS' A
#
# COMPACT_ATOMS: atom_id res chain seq x y z
N MET A 1 1.02 -13.05 14.00
CA MET A 1 -0.15 -12.17 13.80
C MET A 1 -0.12 -11.66 12.36
N TYR A 2 -1.22 -11.74 11.61
CA TYR A 2 -1.27 -11.44 10.16
C TYR A 2 -1.10 -9.92 9.84
N PHE A 3 -1.36 -9.08 10.84
CA PHE A 3 -1.34 -7.62 10.75
C PHE A 3 0.07 -7.00 10.57
N PRO A 4 1.10 -7.36 11.37
CA PRO A 4 2.45 -6.82 11.19
C PRO A 4 3.10 -7.18 9.85
N GLN A 5 2.77 -8.34 9.26
CA GLN A 5 3.35 -8.76 7.99
C GLN A 5 2.86 -7.92 6.81
N PHE A 6 1.59 -7.50 6.85
CA PHE A 6 1.02 -6.55 5.89
C PHE A 6 1.70 -5.18 5.97
N LEU A 7 1.91 -4.65 7.19
CA LEU A 7 2.60 -3.38 7.40
C LEU A 7 4.04 -3.41 6.88
N VAL A 8 4.75 -4.52 7.08
CA VAL A 8 6.12 -4.69 6.56
C VAL A 8 6.12 -4.72 5.02
N GLY A 9 5.19 -5.46 4.39
CA GLY A 9 5.05 -5.48 2.93
C GLY A 9 4.65 -4.12 2.34
N MET A 10 3.72 -3.42 3.00
CA MET A 10 3.28 -2.08 2.61
C MET A 10 4.44 -1.08 2.70
N THR A 11 5.22 -1.12 3.78
CA THR A 11 6.37 -0.23 3.98
C THR A 11 7.47 -0.52 2.96
N ALA A 12 7.78 -1.79 2.70
CA ALA A 12 8.76 -2.17 1.68
C ALA A 12 8.34 -1.70 0.28
N THR A 13 7.07 -1.86 -0.07
CA THR A 13 6.52 -1.42 -1.36
C THR A 13 6.57 0.10 -1.49
N LEU A 14 6.20 0.83 -0.45
CA LEU A 14 6.27 2.30 -0.44
C LEU A 14 7.70 2.82 -0.57
N LEU A 15 8.67 2.18 0.10
CA LEU A 15 10.09 2.55 -0.01
C LEU A 15 10.64 2.29 -1.42
N VAL A 16 10.27 1.16 -2.04
CA VAL A 16 10.65 0.84 -3.43
C VAL A 16 10.06 1.88 -4.39
N ILE A 17 8.77 2.21 -4.24
CA ILE A 17 8.11 3.22 -5.08
C ILE A 17 8.74 4.60 -4.87
N LEU A 18 9.03 4.99 -3.64
CA LEU A 18 9.68 6.27 -3.33
C LEU A 18 11.08 6.35 -3.94
N GLY A 19 11.90 5.30 -3.78
CA GLY A 19 13.25 5.25 -4.36
C GLY A 19 13.23 5.27 -5.88
N TRP A 20 12.34 4.48 -6.50
CA TRP A 20 12.20 4.42 -7.96
C TRP A 20 11.70 5.75 -8.54
N THR A 21 10.65 6.33 -7.96
CA THR A 21 10.07 7.59 -8.46
C THR A 21 11.00 8.77 -8.26
N TYR A 22 11.77 8.79 -7.17
CA TYR A 22 12.82 9.79 -6.97
C TYR A 22 13.94 9.64 -8.01
N ALA A 23 14.42 8.42 -8.25
CA ALA A 23 15.43 8.15 -9.27
C ALA A 23 14.96 8.48 -10.69
N ALA A 24 13.69 8.19 -11.01
CA ALA A 24 13.12 8.41 -12.34
C ALA A 24 12.75 9.87 -12.61
N THR A 25 12.32 10.63 -11.58
CA THR A 25 11.77 11.98 -11.79
C THR A 25 12.73 13.08 -11.34
N GLY A 26 13.67 12.79 -10.44
CA GLY A 26 14.57 13.79 -9.83
C GLY A 26 13.85 14.86 -9.00
N SER A 27 12.54 14.75 -8.81
CA SER A 27 11.68 15.71 -8.13
C SER A 27 10.99 15.07 -6.92
N ALA A 28 11.26 15.64 -5.75
CA ALA A 28 10.67 15.20 -4.48
C ALA A 28 9.14 15.37 -4.44
N TRP A 29 8.59 16.36 -5.16
CA TRP A 29 7.15 16.58 -5.24
C TRP A 29 6.44 15.52 -6.08
N ALA A 30 7.06 15.11 -7.19
CA ALA A 30 6.51 14.05 -8.02
C ALA A 30 6.62 12.68 -7.33
N SER A 31 7.73 12.41 -6.64
CA SER A 31 7.87 11.17 -5.88
C SER A 31 6.85 11.10 -4.73
N LEU A 32 6.64 12.20 -3.99
CA LEU A 32 5.60 12.28 -2.95
C LEU A 32 4.20 12.01 -3.51
N GLY A 33 3.86 12.58 -4.68
CA GLY A 33 2.57 12.33 -5.32
C GLY A 33 2.36 10.85 -5.66
N TRP A 34 3.36 10.20 -6.26
CA TRP A 34 3.29 8.78 -6.60
C TRP A 34 3.29 7.86 -5.37
N THR A 35 4.10 8.17 -4.36
CA THR A 35 4.10 7.42 -3.09
C THR A 35 2.76 7.57 -2.36
N PHE A 36 2.14 8.76 -2.37
CA PHE A 36 0.81 8.95 -1.80
C PHE A 36 -0.25 8.15 -2.55
N LEU A 37 -0.22 8.18 -3.89
CA LEU A 37 -1.15 7.42 -4.72
C LEU A 37 -1.03 5.91 -4.47
N ALA A 38 0.21 5.40 -4.37
CA ALA A 38 0.47 4.02 -4.01
C ALA A 38 -0.02 3.68 -2.59
N ALA A 39 0.14 4.58 -1.63
CA ALA A 39 -0.36 4.40 -0.26
C ALA A 39 -1.89 4.28 -0.24
N VAL A 40 -2.59 5.12 -1.01
CA VAL A 40 -4.06 5.06 -1.15
C VAL A 40 -4.50 3.73 -1.77
N VAL A 41 -3.82 3.27 -2.83
CA VAL A 41 -4.12 1.97 -3.45
C VAL A 41 -3.92 0.82 -2.47
N LEU A 42 -2.82 0.81 -1.71
CA LEU A 42 -2.55 -0.21 -0.70
C LEU A 42 -3.59 -0.18 0.43
N GLN A 43 -4.00 1.01 0.87
CA GLN A 43 -5.07 1.16 1.86
C GLN A 43 -6.41 0.61 1.34
N ALA A 44 -6.78 0.98 0.12
CA ALA A 44 -8.02 0.52 -0.51
C ALA A 44 -8.02 -1.01 -0.68
N GLY A 45 -6.89 -1.58 -1.13
CA GLY A 45 -6.72 -3.03 -1.25
C GLY A 45 -6.86 -3.75 0.09
N TYR A 46 -6.27 -3.21 1.16
CA TYR A 46 -6.44 -3.74 2.51
C TYR A 46 -7.91 -3.70 2.96
N PHE A 47 -8.59 -2.57 2.73
CA PHE A 47 -9.99 -2.41 3.08
C PHE A 47 -10.89 -3.41 2.35
N VAL A 48 -10.65 -3.63 1.05
CA VAL A 48 -11.35 -4.66 0.27
C VAL A 48 -11.04 -6.06 0.80
N ALA A 49 -9.80 -6.37 1.14
CA ALA A 49 -9.44 -7.67 1.73
C ALA A 49 -10.14 -7.90 3.08
N VAL A 50 -10.24 -6.87 3.93
CA VAL A 50 -10.97 -6.92 5.20
C VAL A 50 -12.47 -7.14 4.93
N LEU A 51 -13.08 -6.39 4.02
CA LEU A 51 -14.47 -6.59 3.65
C LEU A 51 -14.70 -8.01 3.12
N TRP A 52 -13.81 -8.50 2.25
CA TRP A 52 -13.90 -9.84 1.72
C TRP A 52 -13.84 -10.89 2.84
N LEU A 53 -12.87 -10.80 3.75
CA LEU A 53 -12.80 -11.70 4.92
C LEU A 53 -14.07 -11.65 5.77
N VAL A 54 -14.61 -10.45 6.03
CA VAL A 54 -15.86 -10.28 6.79
C VAL A 54 -17.05 -10.91 6.06
N PHE A 55 -17.20 -10.67 4.75
CA PHE A 55 -18.27 -11.28 3.95
C PHE A 55 -18.13 -12.80 3.82
N THR A 56 -16.90 -13.31 3.81
CA THR A 56 -16.64 -14.76 3.71
C THR A 56 -16.92 -15.45 5.05
N GLN A 57 -16.56 -14.82 6.16
CA GLN A 57 -16.91 -15.27 7.52
C GLN A 57 -18.40 -15.11 7.84
N ALA A 58 -19.08 -14.09 7.31
CA ALA A 58 -20.52 -13.90 7.50
C ALA A 58 -21.38 -14.95 6.75
N ARG A 59 -20.75 -15.79 5.92
CA ARG A 59 -21.41 -16.85 5.15
C ARG A 59 -21.26 -18.25 5.77
N SER A 60 -20.59 -18.39 6.92
CA SER A 60 -20.48 -19.64 7.70
C SER A 60 -21.45 -19.64 8.88
#